data_AF-A0A356F714-F1
#
_entry.id   AF-A0A356F714-F1
#
_cell.length_a   1.000
_cell.length_b   1.000
_cell.length_c   1.000
_cell.angle_alpha   90.00
_cell.angle_beta   90.00
_cell.angle_gamma   90.00
#
_symmetry.space_group_name_H-M   'P 1'
#
loop_
_entity.id
_entity.type
_entity.pdbx_description
1 polymer ?
#
loop_
_entity_poly.entity_id
_entity_poly.type
_entity_poly.pdbx_seq_one_letter_code
_entity_poly.pdbx_strand_id
1 'polypeptide(L)'
;MAEENLAPITKESLWYVDNYIVLIDYYDRTISRIAARCIRSGNIALEEYKFYPYVLDVLEEICETGNYILEHKELYPYIEKKIAGGVEALRKNLAIYQEELTNNQSPEMLRSDPNELQKMNEVMSNFDKSVDPTSGAGMNIDELMNKLMAENNINPNSDGSSDDNNQQQ
;
A
#
# COMPACT_ATOMS: atom_id res chain seq x y z
N MET A 1 20.00 -38.12 3.01
CA MET A 1 19.50 -36.74 3.01
C MET A 1 20.30 -36.01 1.95
N ALA A 2 19.65 -35.52 0.89
CA ALA A 2 20.36 -34.79 -0.16
C ALA A 2 20.81 -33.46 0.44
N GLU A 3 22.12 -33.22 0.48
CA GLU A 3 22.64 -31.87 0.66
C GLU A 3 22.10 -31.04 -0.52
N GLU A 4 21.16 -30.13 -0.23
CA GLU A 4 20.79 -29.07 -1.16
C GLU A 4 22.11 -28.35 -1.49
N ASN A 5 22.58 -28.52 -2.73
CA ASN A 5 23.85 -27.96 -3.20
C ASN A 5 23.64 -26.46 -3.41
N LEU A 6 23.57 -25.73 -2.30
CA LEU A 6 23.35 -24.29 -2.25
C LEU A 6 24.52 -23.61 -2.96
N ALA A 7 24.20 -22.62 -3.80
CA ALA A 7 25.22 -21.82 -4.46
C ALA A 7 26.15 -21.18 -3.41
N PRO A 8 27.46 -21.10 -3.69
CA PRO A 8 28.38 -20.51 -2.74
C PRO A 8 28.06 -19.03 -2.53
N ILE A 9 28.02 -18.59 -1.27
CA ILE A 9 27.83 -17.18 -0.91
C ILE A 9 28.99 -16.35 -1.49
N THR A 10 28.67 -15.35 -2.31
CA THR A 10 29.64 -14.43 -2.89
C THR A 10 29.52 -13.06 -2.23
N LYS A 11 30.55 -12.21 -2.41
CA LYS A 11 30.48 -10.81 -1.96
C LYS A 11 29.32 -10.06 -2.64
N GLU A 12 29.04 -10.41 -3.89
CA GLU A 12 27.96 -9.85 -4.68
C GLU A 12 26.59 -10.29 -4.14
N SER A 13 26.41 -11.57 -3.78
CA SER A 13 25.14 -12.03 -3.21
C SER A 13 24.84 -11.40 -1.84
N LEU A 14 25.88 -11.14 -1.02
CA LEU A 14 25.75 -10.41 0.24
C LEU A 14 25.38 -8.93 0.05
N TRP A 15 25.85 -8.32 -1.05
CA TRP A 15 25.54 -6.92 -1.36
C TRP A 15 24.03 -6.71 -1.53
N TYR A 16 23.31 -7.66 -2.14
CA TYR A 16 21.84 -7.55 -2.28
C TYR A 16 21.14 -7.41 -0.93
N VAL A 17 21.53 -8.19 0.08
CA VAL A 17 20.94 -8.09 1.44
C VAL A 17 21.22 -6.74 2.08
N ASP A 18 22.47 -6.26 1.98
CA ASP A 18 22.82 -4.96 2.55
C ASP A 18 22.13 -3.81 1.78
N ASN A 19 22.00 -3.92 0.45
CA ASN A 19 21.31 -2.96 -0.41
C ASN A 19 19.81 -2.90 -0.09
N TYR A 20 19.15 -4.05 0.08
CA TYR A 20 17.74 -4.14 0.47
C TYR A 20 17.44 -3.37 1.75
N ILE A 21 18.29 -3.52 2.77
CA ILE A 21 18.13 -2.83 4.06
C ILE A 21 18.24 -1.31 3.87
N VAL A 22 19.18 -0.85 3.03
CA VAL A 22 19.36 0.58 2.74
C VAL A 22 18.18 1.14 1.96
N LEU A 23 17.66 0.40 0.97
CA LEU A 23 16.51 0.82 0.17
C LEU A 23 15.26 1.02 1.04
N ILE A 24 14.98 0.12 1.97
CA ILE A 24 13.85 0.29 2.92
C ILE A 24 14.01 1.56 3.76
N ASP A 25 15.18 1.79 4.36
CA ASP A 25 15.42 3.00 5.16
C ASP A 25 15.29 4.28 4.31
N TYR A 26 15.70 4.23 3.04
CA TYR A 26 15.53 5.34 2.11
C TYR A 26 14.08 5.56 1.70
N TYR A 27 13.32 4.49 1.49
CA TYR A 27 11.88 4.55 1.20
C TYR A 27 11.14 5.19 2.36
N ASP A 28 11.30 4.70 3.59
CA ASP A 28 10.61 5.21 4.78
C ASP A 28 10.90 6.70 5.03
N ARG A 29 12.17 7.10 4.89
CA ARG A 29 12.59 8.50 5.01
C ARG A 29 12.02 9.38 3.89
N THR A 30 11.90 8.83 2.69
CA THR A 30 11.36 9.54 1.53
C THR A 30 9.87 9.75 1.69
N ILE A 31 9.11 8.71 2.04
CA ILE A 31 7.68 8.80 2.36
C ILE A 31 7.43 9.83 3.47
N SER A 32 8.17 9.74 4.59
CA SER A 32 8.05 10.69 5.70
C SER A 32 8.28 12.14 5.27
N ARG A 33 9.28 12.39 4.42
CA ARG A 33 9.61 13.73 3.90
C ARG A 33 8.55 14.23 2.92
N ILE A 34 8.03 13.35 2.07
CA ILE A 34 6.97 13.69 1.11
C ILE A 34 5.68 13.99 1.86
N ALA A 35 5.26 13.17 2.82
CA ALA A 35 4.08 13.40 3.65
C ALA A 35 4.12 14.79 4.31
N ALA A 36 5.27 15.17 4.88
CA ALA A 36 5.45 16.51 5.46
C ALA A 36 5.35 17.64 4.42
N ARG A 37 5.69 17.40 3.15
CA ARG A 37 5.51 18.36 2.06
C ARG A 37 4.08 18.40 1.55
N CYS A 38 3.38 17.28 1.51
CA CYS A 38 1.97 17.18 1.16
C CYS A 38 1.11 18.03 2.12
N ILE A 39 1.35 17.91 3.43
CA ILE A 39 0.69 18.76 4.45
C ILE A 39 0.91 20.25 4.16
N ARG A 40 2.18 20.65 3.90
CA ARG A 40 2.50 22.06 3.58
C ARG A 40 1.93 22.55 2.25
N SER A 41 1.56 21.64 1.36
CA SER A 41 1.02 21.94 0.03
C SER A 41 -0.51 21.98 0.01
N GLY A 42 -1.15 22.13 1.17
CA GLY A 42 -2.60 22.15 1.29
C GLY A 42 -3.22 20.80 1.63
N ASN A 43 -2.47 19.92 2.30
CA ASN A 43 -2.93 18.60 2.70
C ASN A 43 -3.37 17.71 1.53
N ILE A 44 -2.58 17.72 0.45
CA ILE A 44 -2.75 16.85 -0.71
C ILE A 44 -2.44 15.39 -0.37
N ALA A 45 -2.92 14.45 -1.18
CA ALA A 45 -2.56 13.04 -1.04
C ALA A 45 -1.09 12.78 -1.42
N LEU A 46 -0.55 11.62 -1.04
CA LEU A 46 0.84 11.24 -1.37
C LEU A 46 1.01 11.03 -2.88
N GLU A 47 -0.01 10.42 -3.48
CA GLU A 47 -0.13 10.04 -4.89
C GLU A 47 -0.17 11.28 -5.80
N GLU A 48 -0.69 12.39 -5.28
CA GLU A 48 -0.76 13.68 -5.98
C GLU A 48 0.57 14.44 -5.94
N TYR A 49 1.54 13.98 -5.16
CA TYR A 49 2.84 14.63 -5.10
C TYR A 49 3.60 14.42 -6.41
N LYS A 50 4.12 15.51 -6.98
CA LYS A 50 4.79 15.52 -8.31
C LYS A 50 5.93 14.51 -8.52
N PHE A 51 6.51 13.95 -7.45
CA PHE A 51 7.58 12.98 -7.51
C PHE A 51 7.17 11.60 -6.98
N TYR A 52 5.87 11.36 -6.80
CA TYR A 52 5.34 10.07 -6.40
C TYR A 52 5.71 8.92 -7.35
N PRO A 53 5.80 9.10 -8.69
CA PRO A 53 6.28 8.02 -9.56
C PRO A 53 7.66 7.48 -9.17
N TYR A 54 8.61 8.34 -8.78
CA TYR A 54 9.93 7.90 -8.30
C TYR A 54 9.88 7.14 -6.97
N VAL A 55 8.81 7.32 -6.18
CA VAL A 55 8.59 6.53 -4.96
C VAL A 55 8.20 5.10 -5.35
N LEU A 56 7.38 4.95 -6.39
CA LEU A 56 6.99 3.64 -6.93
C LEU A 56 8.19 2.91 -7.55
N ASP A 57 9.06 3.61 -8.27
CA ASP A 57 10.31 3.02 -8.80
C ASP A 57 11.18 2.41 -7.68
N VAL A 58 11.30 3.11 -6.55
CA VAL A 58 12.05 2.60 -5.39
C VAL A 58 11.33 1.42 -4.74
N LEU A 59 10.00 1.47 -4.67
CA LEU A 59 9.19 0.38 -4.12
C LEU A 59 9.28 -0.89 -4.98
N GLU A 60 9.32 -0.74 -6.31
CA GLU A 60 9.56 -1.81 -7.27
C GLU A 60 10.95 -2.44 -7.06
N GLU A 61 12.00 -1.63 -6.97
CA GLU A 61 13.37 -2.11 -6.70
C GLU A 61 13.47 -2.88 -5.36
N ILE A 62 12.76 -2.43 -4.32
CA ILE A 62 12.64 -3.15 -3.04
C ILE A 62 11.99 -4.50 -3.25
N CYS A 63 10.90 -4.56 -4.03
CA CYS A 63 10.18 -5.79 -4.32
C CYS A 63 11.04 -6.79 -5.10
N GLU A 64 11.70 -6.35 -6.16
CA GLU A 64 12.59 -7.18 -6.98
C GLU A 64 13.78 -7.72 -6.17
N THR A 65 14.46 -6.83 -5.44
CA THR A 65 15.60 -7.22 -4.59
C THR A 65 15.15 -8.17 -3.47
N GLY A 66 13.99 -7.92 -2.86
CA GLY A 66 13.43 -8.78 -1.81
C GLY A 66 13.09 -10.18 -2.32
N ASN A 67 12.48 -10.28 -3.50
CA ASN A 67 12.19 -11.57 -4.16
C ASN A 67 13.47 -12.34 -4.45
N TYR A 68 14.47 -11.68 -5.04
CA TYR A 68 15.79 -12.28 -5.29
C TYR A 68 16.38 -12.85 -3.99
N ILE A 69 16.45 -12.05 -2.92
CA ILE A 69 17.03 -12.52 -1.64
C ILE A 69 16.28 -13.73 -1.08
N LEU A 70 14.96 -13.82 -1.26
CA LEU A 70 14.16 -14.96 -0.79
C LEU A 70 14.35 -16.23 -1.64
N GLU A 71 14.69 -16.11 -2.92
CA GLU A 71 15.00 -17.25 -3.78
C GLU A 71 16.38 -17.86 -3.45
N HIS A 72 17.28 -17.04 -2.92
CA HIS A 72 18.66 -17.39 -2.57
C HIS A 72 18.79 -17.84 -1.09
N LYS A 73 18.37 -19.09 -0.82
CA LYS A 73 18.35 -19.69 0.54
C LYS A 73 19.70 -19.66 1.27
N GLU A 74 20.81 -19.65 0.53
CA GLU A 74 22.17 -19.51 1.09
C GLU A 74 22.37 -18.19 1.85
N LEU A 75 21.56 -17.16 1.58
CA LEU A 75 21.60 -15.87 2.26
C LEU A 75 20.87 -15.87 3.60
N TYR A 76 20.05 -16.89 3.88
CA TYR A 76 19.19 -16.92 5.08
C TYR A 76 19.99 -16.74 6.38
N PRO A 77 21.13 -17.40 6.62
CA PRO A 77 21.92 -17.16 7.83
C PRO A 77 22.39 -15.71 7.99
N TYR A 78 22.63 -15.00 6.87
CA TYR A 78 23.00 -13.59 6.89
C TYR A 78 21.79 -12.69 7.17
N ILE A 79 20.64 -13.00 6.58
CA ILE A 79 19.36 -12.32 6.81
C ILE A 79 18.96 -12.41 8.29
N GLU A 80 19.01 -13.61 8.87
CA GLU A 80 18.69 -13.85 10.29
C GLU A 80 19.53 -12.98 11.25
N LYS A 81 20.75 -12.63 10.83
CA LYS A 81 21.64 -11.76 11.62
C LYS A 81 21.40 -10.27 11.39
N LYS A 82 21.02 -9.87 10.18
CA LYS A 82 20.96 -8.47 9.75
C LYS A 82 19.57 -7.85 9.86
N ILE A 83 18.52 -8.64 9.66
CA ILE A 83 17.14 -8.17 9.64
C ILE A 83 16.45 -8.62 10.92
N ALA A 84 15.87 -7.68 11.65
CA ALA A 84 15.12 -7.97 12.86
C ALA A 84 13.91 -8.85 12.53
N GLY A 85 13.83 -10.03 13.15
CA GLY A 85 12.80 -11.05 12.85
C GLY A 85 13.11 -11.93 11.64
N GLY A 86 14.30 -11.81 11.06
CA GLY A 86 14.85 -12.77 10.10
C GLY A 86 14.08 -12.87 8.79
N VAL A 87 14.14 -14.06 8.19
CA VAL A 87 13.53 -14.35 6.88
C VAL A 87 12.01 -14.20 6.92
N GLU A 88 11.37 -14.56 8.03
CA GLU A 88 9.92 -14.44 8.21
C GLU A 88 9.46 -12.98 8.21
N ALA A 89 10.19 -12.10 8.92
CA ALA A 89 9.90 -10.67 8.90
C ALA A 89 10.12 -10.07 7.51
N LEU A 90 11.19 -10.46 6.81
CA LEU A 90 11.43 -10.05 5.43
C LEU A 90 10.24 -10.44 4.55
N ARG A 91 9.81 -11.70 4.58
CA ARG A 91 8.70 -12.21 3.76
C ARG A 91 7.40 -11.45 4.04
N LYS A 92 7.09 -11.18 5.31
CA LYS A 92 5.91 -10.41 5.69
C LYS A 92 5.96 -8.97 5.19
N ASN A 93 7.09 -8.29 5.39
CA ASN A 93 7.24 -6.89 4.97
C ASN A 93 7.23 -6.77 3.45
N LEU A 94 7.86 -7.71 2.75
CA LEU A 94 7.86 -7.76 1.29
C LEU A 94 6.44 -7.89 0.72
N ALA A 95 5.59 -8.72 1.33
CA ALA A 95 4.19 -8.84 0.92
C ALA A 95 3.42 -7.52 1.05
N ILE A 96 3.71 -6.73 2.09
CA ILE A 96 3.11 -5.40 2.27
C ILE A 96 3.57 -4.45 1.16
N TYR A 97 4.86 -4.41 0.85
CA TYR A 97 5.39 -3.57 -0.24
C TYR A 97 4.83 -3.97 -1.61
N GLN A 98 4.67 -5.27 -1.87
CA GLN A 98 4.07 -5.76 -3.11
C GLN A 98 2.59 -5.38 -3.24
N GLU A 99 1.85 -5.44 -2.13
CA GLU A 99 0.46 -4.97 -2.08
C GLU A 99 0.36 -3.46 -2.30
N GLU A 100 1.23 -2.67 -1.64
CA GLU A 100 1.33 -1.22 -1.86
C GLU A 100 1.64 -0.89 -3.32
N LEU A 101 2.58 -1.60 -3.95
CA LEU A 101 2.94 -1.40 -5.35
C LEU A 101 1.75 -1.71 -6.26
N THR A 102 1.11 -2.88 -6.09
CA THR A 102 -0.06 -3.30 -6.89
C THR A 102 -1.21 -2.29 -6.81
N ASN A 103 -1.46 -1.75 -5.62
CA ASN A 103 -2.55 -0.81 -5.40
C ASN A 103 -2.29 0.59 -5.99
N ASN A 104 -1.02 0.94 -6.22
CA ASN A 104 -0.61 2.29 -6.64
C ASN A 104 0.07 2.34 -8.01
N GLN A 105 0.27 1.18 -8.66
CA GLN A 105 0.80 1.10 -10.01
C GLN A 105 -0.15 1.80 -11.00
N SER A 106 0.42 2.71 -11.78
CA SER A 106 -0.33 3.37 -12.85
C SER A 106 -0.48 2.43 -14.06
N PRO A 107 -1.55 2.56 -14.87
CA PRO A 107 -1.76 1.73 -16.06
C PRO A 107 -0.63 1.79 -17.11
N GLU A 108 0.27 2.77 -17.03
CA GLU A 108 1.46 2.85 -17.89
C GLU A 108 2.61 1.99 -17.37
N MET A 109 2.77 1.84 -16.05
CA MET A 109 3.75 0.94 -15.41
C MET A 109 3.41 -0.52 -15.73
N LEU A 110 2.13 -0.88 -15.57
CA LEU A 110 1.58 -2.21 -15.90
C LEU A 110 1.77 -2.64 -17.36
N ARG A 111 1.86 -1.68 -18.30
CA ARG A 111 2.07 -1.99 -19.73
C ARG A 111 3.50 -2.42 -20.05
N SER A 112 4.44 -2.20 -19.14
CA SER A 112 5.85 -2.55 -19.34
C SER A 112 6.17 -4.00 -18.97
N ASP A 113 5.28 -4.68 -18.23
CA ASP A 113 5.38 -6.12 -17.91
C ASP A 113 4.38 -6.96 -18.76
N PRO A 114 4.85 -7.80 -19.70
CA PRO A 114 4.01 -8.65 -20.54
C PRO A 114 3.16 -9.66 -19.76
N ASN A 115 3.63 -10.13 -18.59
CA ASN A 115 2.94 -11.14 -17.80
C ASN A 115 1.81 -10.53 -16.96
N GLU A 116 1.96 -9.28 -16.52
CA GLU A 116 0.92 -8.59 -15.75
C GLU A 116 -0.22 -8.08 -16.63
N LEU A 117 0.07 -7.70 -17.88
CA LEU A 117 -0.96 -7.41 -18.88
C LEU A 117 -1.95 -8.57 -19.06
N GLN A 118 -1.47 -9.81 -18.96
CA GLN A 118 -2.31 -10.98 -19.12
C GLN A 118 -3.20 -11.21 -17.89
N LYS A 119 -2.65 -11.08 -16.68
CA LYS A 119 -3.42 -11.15 -15.42
C LYS A 119 -4.46 -10.02 -15.31
N MET A 120 -4.10 -8.79 -15.70
CA MET A 120 -5.00 -7.65 -15.69
C MET A 120 -6.15 -7.82 -16.70
N ASN A 121 -5.89 -8.40 -17.87
CA ASN A 121 -6.94 -8.73 -18.84
C ASN A 121 -7.93 -9.78 -18.30
N GLU A 122 -7.44 -10.77 -17.54
CA GLU A 122 -8.30 -11.77 -16.89
C GLU A 122 -9.16 -11.15 -15.78
N VAL A 123 -8.59 -10.27 -14.95
CA VAL A 123 -9.33 -9.56 -13.88
C VAL A 123 -10.33 -8.56 -14.46
N MET A 124 -9.96 -7.77 -15.47
CA MET A 124 -10.89 -6.83 -16.14
C MET A 124 -11.99 -7.54 -16.92
N SER A 125 -11.71 -8.72 -17.49
CA SER A 125 -12.75 -9.52 -18.17
C SER A 125 -13.80 -10.06 -17.20
N ASN A 126 -13.46 -10.19 -15.91
CA ASN A 126 -14.36 -10.66 -14.86
C ASN A 126 -15.01 -9.53 -14.05
N PHE A 127 -14.68 -8.26 -14.33
CA PHE A 127 -15.23 -7.11 -13.63
C PHE A 127 -16.58 -6.71 -14.23
N ASP A 128 -17.63 -6.71 -13.41
CA ASP A 128 -18.94 -6.19 -13.79
C ASP A 128 -18.87 -4.65 -13.88
N LYS A 129 -18.95 -4.13 -15.11
CA LYS A 129 -18.89 -2.69 -15.43
C LYS A 129 -20.15 -1.92 -15.00
N SER A 130 -21.12 -2.58 -14.36
CA SER A 130 -22.37 -1.97 -13.91
C SER A 130 -22.23 -1.16 -12.62
N VAL A 131 -21.15 -1.33 -11.86
CA VAL A 131 -20.92 -0.63 -10.59
C VAL A 131 -19.68 0.25 -10.72
N ASP A 132 -19.86 1.57 -10.62
CA ASP A 132 -18.75 2.53 -10.61
C ASP A 132 -18.11 2.57 -9.20
N PRO A 133 -16.89 2.02 -9.04
CA PRO A 133 -16.21 1.94 -7.74
C PRO A 133 -15.73 3.30 -7.23
N THR A 134 -15.81 4.36 -8.05
CA THR A 134 -15.44 5.73 -7.67
C THR A 134 -16.61 6.56 -7.15
N SER A 135 -17.81 5.97 -7.06
CA SER A 135 -19.04 6.58 -6.54
C SER A 135 -18.97 6.95 -5.05
N GLY A 136 -18.12 7.92 -4.71
CA GLY A 136 -17.78 8.30 -3.34
C GLY A 136 -16.42 8.97 -3.17
N ALA A 137 -15.52 8.84 -4.15
CA ALA A 137 -14.22 9.48 -4.12
C ALA A 137 -14.38 11.00 -4.32
N GLY A 138 -14.10 11.78 -3.28
CA GLY A 138 -14.18 13.26 -3.29
C GLY A 138 -15.35 13.86 -2.51
N MET A 139 -16.19 13.05 -1.85
CA MET A 139 -17.23 13.57 -0.95
C MET A 139 -16.57 14.23 0.27
N ASN A 140 -16.99 15.45 0.59
CA ASN A 140 -16.62 16.06 1.86
C ASN A 140 -17.35 15.36 3.03
N ILE A 141 -16.89 15.58 4.26
CA ILE A 141 -17.42 14.92 5.46
C ILE A 141 -18.95 15.11 5.61
N ASP A 142 -19.46 16.28 5.22
CA ASP A 142 -20.89 16.60 5.31
C ASP A 142 -21.73 15.79 4.29
N GLU A 143 -21.25 15.62 3.06
CA GLU A 143 -21.90 14.78 2.05
C GLU A 143 -21.87 13.30 2.42
N LEU A 144 -20.75 12.82 2.97
CA LEU A 144 -20.62 11.46 3.47
C LEU A 144 -21.59 11.19 4.62
N MET A 145 -21.71 12.14 5.57
CA MET A 145 -22.60 12.01 6.72
C MET A 145 -24.07 11.95 6.28
N ASN A 146 -24.48 12.81 5.34
CA ASN A 146 -25.84 12.82 4.81
C ASN A 146 -26.18 11.52 4.06
N LYS A 147 -25.22 10.98 3.29
CA LYS A 147 -25.39 9.69 2.60
C LYS A 147 -25.55 8.53 3.58
N LEU A 148 -24.72 8.47 4.62
CA LEU A 148 -24.81 7.46 5.67
C LEU A 148 -26.12 7.56 6.48
N MET A 149 -26.63 8.77 6.72
CA MET A 149 -27.93 8.96 7.38
C MET A 149 -29.10 8.52 6.50
N ALA A 150 -29.05 8.80 5.19
CA ALA A 150 -30.06 8.39 4.23
C ALA A 150 -30.08 6.86 4.04
N GLU A 151 -28.92 6.22 3.95
CA GLU A 151 -28.80 4.75 3.82
C GLU A 151 -29.28 4.01 5.07
N ASN A 152 -29.12 4.60 6.26
CA ASN A 152 -29.57 4.02 7.53
C ASN A 152 -30.96 4.53 7.98
N ASN A 153 -31.67 5.30 7.14
CA ASN A 153 -33.02 5.82 7.42
C ASN A 153 -33.12 6.63 8.75
N ILE A 154 -32.05 7.34 9.12
CA ILE A 154 -32.01 8.16 10.34
C ILE A 154 -32.55 9.56 10.02
N ASN A 155 -33.68 9.92 10.64
CA ASN A 155 -34.33 11.22 10.47
C ASN A 155 -33.94 12.15 11.64
N PRO A 156 -33.43 13.38 11.43
CA PRO A 156 -32.92 14.23 12.52
C PRO A 156 -34.01 14.84 13.42
N ASN A 157 -35.29 14.50 13.22
CA ASN A 157 -36.38 14.92 14.10
C ASN A 157 -36.86 13.77 14.99
N SER A 158 -36.02 13.36 15.92
CA SER A 158 -36.49 12.71 17.15
C SER A 158 -35.48 12.94 18.27
N ASP A 159 -35.49 14.15 18.84
CA ASP A 159 -35.55 14.30 20.30
C ASP A 159 -35.78 15.77 20.68
N GLY A 160 -36.83 16.00 21.48
CA GLY A 160 -36.99 17.26 22.20
C GLY A 160 -38.34 17.96 22.15
N SER A 161 -39.48 17.26 22.30
CA SER A 161 -40.69 17.91 22.84
C SER A 161 -40.71 17.71 24.35
N SER A 162 -40.06 18.63 25.07
CA SER A 162 -40.43 18.93 26.45
C SER A 162 -41.74 19.71 26.41
N ASP A 163 -42.86 19.04 26.64
CA ASP A 163 -44.12 19.74 26.91
C ASP A 163 -44.09 20.30 28.34
N ASP A 164 -43.62 21.54 28.44
CA ASP A 164 -44.05 22.47 29.48
C ASP A 164 -45.57 22.67 29.35
N ASN A 165 -46.35 21.98 30.17
CA ASN A 165 -47.74 22.35 30.42
C ASN A 165 -47.85 22.93 31.84
N ASN A 166 -47.60 24.23 31.91
CA ASN A 166 -47.98 25.08 33.02
C ASN A 166 -49.17 25.94 32.59
N GLN A 167 -50.35 25.73 33.22
CA GLN A 167 -51.38 26.75 33.44
C GLN A 167 -52.44 26.20 34.41
N GLN A 168 -52.41 26.66 35.67
CA GLN A 168 -53.37 27.60 36.26
C GLN A 168 -54.79 27.05 36.51
N GLN A 169 -55.10 26.74 37.78
CA GLN A 169 -55.99 27.54 38.65
C GLN A 169 -55.95 27.05 40.09
#